data_AF-A0A9P0MG46-F1
#
_entry.id   AF-A0A9P0MG46-F1
#
_cell.length_a   1.000
_cell.length_b   1.000
_cell.length_c   1.000
_cell.angle_alpha   90.00
_cell.angle_beta   90.00
_cell.angle_gamma   90.00
#
_symmetry.space_group_name_H-M   'P 1'
#
loop_
_entity.id
_entity.type
_entity.pdbx_description
1 polymer ?
#
loop_
_entity_poly.entity_id
_entity_poly.type
_entity_poly.pdbx_seq_one_letter_code
_entity_poly.pdbx_strand_id
1 'polypeptide(L)'
;MIRHSFLGVVIRYRSGRDTYGDEAIGYVQSKRERVLCIVKARITPEHRVKSNPCHCSFECDEKEETVIKLECSGCAAQEGGCKHGVALLMWLHRRSEEPP
;
A
#
# COMPACT_ATOMS: atom_id res chain seq x y z
N MET A 1 -22.88 22.94 -10.57
CA MET A 1 -23.80 21.89 -11.04
C MET A 1 -23.45 21.58 -12.49
N ILE A 2 -22.50 20.67 -12.74
CA ILE A 2 -22.12 20.26 -14.10
C ILE A 2 -22.52 18.79 -14.24
N ARG A 3 -23.56 18.55 -15.05
CA ARG A 3 -24.04 17.22 -15.42
C ARG A 3 -23.19 16.72 -16.58
N HIS A 4 -22.36 15.70 -16.35
CA HIS A 4 -21.85 14.87 -17.44
C HIS A 4 -22.61 13.55 -17.44
N SER A 5 -23.58 13.45 -18.34
CA SER A 5 -24.14 12.19 -18.80
C SER A 5 -23.38 11.80 -20.06
N PHE A 6 -22.45 10.86 -19.94
CA PHE A 6 -21.85 10.17 -21.08
C PHE A 6 -21.81 8.66 -20.78
N LEU A 7 -22.06 7.88 -21.81
CA LEU A 7 -22.37 6.46 -21.84
C LEU A 7 -21.51 5.59 -20.90
N GLY A 8 -22.18 4.72 -20.14
CA GLY A 8 -21.98 3.27 -20.30
C GLY A 8 -20.64 2.61 -19.96
N VAL A 9 -19.68 3.30 -19.34
CA VAL A 9 -18.54 2.64 -18.68
C VAL A 9 -18.33 3.29 -17.33
N VAL A 10 -18.89 2.68 -16.28
CA VAL A 10 -18.43 2.96 -14.93
C VAL A 10 -17.03 2.35 -14.82
N ILE A 11 -15.99 3.06 -15.26
CA ILE A 11 -14.63 2.78 -14.82
C ILE A 11 -14.62 3.13 -13.34
N ARG A 12 -15.10 2.21 -12.50
CA ARG A 12 -14.76 2.24 -11.07
C ARG A 12 -13.26 1.95 -11.05
N TYR A 13 -12.44 3.00 -11.07
CA TYR A 13 -11.02 2.88 -10.75
C TYR A 13 -10.94 2.57 -9.25
N ARG A 14 -11.26 1.31 -8.89
CA ARG A 14 -11.50 0.92 -7.50
C ARG A 14 -10.23 1.08 -6.63
N SER A 15 -9.06 0.97 -7.26
CA SER A 15 -7.76 1.24 -6.65
C SER A 15 -7.39 2.73 -6.52
N GLY A 16 -8.21 3.65 -7.02
CA GLY A 16 -8.03 5.10 -6.81
C GLY A 16 -9.05 5.67 -5.83
N ARG A 17 -9.78 4.81 -5.11
CA ARG A 17 -10.58 5.25 -3.97
C ARG A 17 -9.65 5.59 -2.83
N ASP A 18 -10.00 6.63 -2.09
CA ASP A 18 -9.26 7.04 -0.89
C ASP A 18 -9.18 5.90 0.15
N THR A 19 -10.20 5.03 0.21
CA THR A 19 -10.26 3.89 1.15
C THR A 19 -9.43 2.67 0.73
N TYR A 20 -8.96 2.59 -0.54
CA TYR A 20 -8.25 1.41 -1.03
C TYR A 20 -7.01 1.10 -0.19
N GLY A 21 -6.26 2.15 0.19
CA GLY A 21 -5.03 2.01 0.96
C GLY A 21 -5.25 1.39 2.33
N ASP A 22 -6.42 1.57 2.95
CA ASP A 22 -6.72 0.95 4.25
C ASP A 22 -7.38 -0.43 4.07
N GLU A 23 -8.31 -0.58 3.13
CA GLU A 23 -9.04 -1.83 2.90
C GLU A 23 -8.16 -2.95 2.30
N ALA A 24 -7.15 -2.59 1.50
CA ALA A 24 -6.29 -3.56 0.84
C ALA A 24 -5.20 -4.13 1.75
N ILE A 25 -4.86 -3.43 2.84
CA ILE A 25 -3.83 -3.86 3.78
C ILE A 25 -4.42 -4.93 4.69
N GLY A 26 -3.86 -6.14 4.59
CA GLY A 26 -4.20 -7.26 5.46
C GLY A 26 -3.28 -7.31 6.68
N TYR A 27 -2.51 -8.40 6.78
CA TYR A 27 -1.59 -8.59 7.90
C TYR A 27 -0.36 -7.69 7.77
N VAL A 28 -0.03 -7.01 8.87
CA VAL A 28 1.18 -6.19 9.00
C VAL A 28 2.03 -6.71 10.15
N GLN A 29 3.34 -6.77 9.94
CA GLN A 29 4.33 -7.09 10.96
C GLN A 29 5.41 -6.00 10.94
N SER A 30 5.74 -5.46 12.12
CA SER A 30 6.81 -4.49 12.29
C SER A 30 7.91 -5.07 13.18
N LYS A 31 9.16 -4.80 12.81
CA LYS A 31 10.35 -5.07 13.62
C LYS A 31 11.19 -3.80 13.65
N ARG A 32 11.53 -3.34 14.85
CA ARG A 32 12.54 -2.29 15.06
C ARG A 32 13.85 -2.92 15.48
N GLU A 33 14.94 -2.52 14.82
CA GLU A 33 16.29 -2.95 15.12
C GLU A 33 17.25 -1.76 15.05
N ARG A 34 17.69 -1.28 16.22
CA ARG A 34 18.47 -0.04 16.37
C ARG A 34 17.71 1.15 15.78
N VAL A 35 18.18 1.68 14.65
CA VAL A 35 17.58 2.81 13.92
C VAL A 35 16.69 2.34 12.76
N LEU A 36 16.69 1.06 12.42
CA LEU A 36 15.92 0.53 11.30
C LEU A 36 14.54 0.08 11.75
N CYS A 37 13.51 0.53 11.03
CA CYS A 37 12.15 0.01 11.13
C CYS A 37 11.81 -0.77 9.86
N ILE A 38 11.54 -2.06 10.02
CA ILE A 38 11.21 -2.98 8.94
C ILE A 38 9.75 -3.38 9.08
N VAL A 39 8.97 -3.12 8.04
CA VAL A 39 7.55 -3.49 7.98
C VAL A 39 7.32 -4.46 6.84
N LYS A 40 6.63 -5.56 7.12
CA LYS A 40 6.13 -6.49 6.12
C LYS A 40 4.61 -6.48 6.13
N ALA A 41 4.01 -6.43 4.94
CA ALA A 41 2.56 -6.41 4.79
C ALA A 41 2.07 -7.41 3.74
N ARG A 42 0.95 -8.07 4.02
CA ARG A 42 0.14 -8.77 3.01
C ARG A 42 -0.89 -7.79 2.47
N ILE A 43 -0.95 -7.66 1.16
CA ILE A 43 -1.86 -6.74 0.47
C ILE A 43 -2.76 -7.59 -0.43
N THR A 44 -4.05 -7.56 -0.14
CA THR A 44 -5.03 -8.36 -0.90
C THR A 44 -5.45 -7.58 -2.15
N PRO A 45 -5.26 -8.13 -3.36
CA PRO A 45 -5.77 -7.50 -4.56
C PRO A 45 -7.30 -7.50 -4.53
N GLU A 46 -7.92 -6.32 -4.61
CA GLU A 46 -9.40 -6.12 -4.58
C GLU A 46 -10.17 -7.01 -5.59
N HIS A 47 -9.50 -7.50 -6.63
CA HIS A 47 -10.15 -8.18 -7.74
C HIS A 47 -10.14 -9.71 -7.68
N ARG A 48 -9.48 -10.34 -6.70
CA ARG A 48 -9.36 -11.81 -6.71
C ARG A 48 -9.24 -12.40 -5.30
N VAL A 49 -10.39 -12.77 -4.73
CA VAL A 49 -10.48 -13.61 -3.50
C VAL A 49 -9.71 -14.94 -3.63
N LYS A 50 -9.43 -15.38 -4.88
CA LYS A 50 -8.66 -16.60 -5.20
C LYS A 50 -7.21 -16.35 -5.63
N SER A 51 -6.71 -15.11 -5.70
CA SER A 51 -5.30 -14.87 -6.04
C SER A 51 -4.43 -14.82 -4.80
N ASN A 52 -3.22 -15.34 -4.91
CA ASN A 52 -2.19 -15.19 -3.87
C ASN A 52 -2.03 -13.70 -3.51
N PRO A 53 -2.00 -13.35 -2.21
CA PRO A 53 -1.81 -11.97 -1.79
C PRO A 53 -0.44 -11.45 -2.23
N CYS A 54 -0.37 -10.15 -2.53
CA CYS A 54 0.91 -9.48 -2.73
C CYS A 54 1.59 -9.29 -1.38
N HIS A 55 2.92 -9.38 -1.35
CA HIS A 55 3.70 -9.20 -0.13
C HIS A 55 4.61 -7.99 -0.31
N CYS A 56 4.43 -6.97 0.51
CA CYS A 56 5.28 -5.79 0.50
C CYS A 56 6.25 -5.80 1.69
N SER A 57 7.46 -5.31 1.46
CA SER A 57 8.48 -5.06 2.48
C SER A 57 8.88 -3.59 2.40
N PHE A 58 8.84 -2.92 3.53
CA PHE A 58 9.24 -1.54 3.72
C PHE A 58 10.36 -1.49 4.75
N GLU A 59 11.34 -0.62 4.53
CA GLU A 59 12.43 -0.36 5.46
C GLU A 59 12.73 1.14 5.47
N CYS A 60 12.78 1.73 6.66
CA CYS A 60 13.24 3.09 6.87
C CYS A 60 14.29 3.18 7.97
N ASP A 61 15.13 4.21 7.86
CA ASP A 61 15.95 4.69 8.96
C ASP A 61 15.13 5.70 9.75
N GLU A 62 14.74 5.35 10.98
CA GLU A 62 13.98 6.22 11.88
C GLU A 62 14.83 7.39 12.41
N LYS A 63 16.16 7.32 12.36
CA LYS A 63 17.05 8.41 12.81
C LYS A 63 17.26 9.45 11.71
N GLU A 64 17.47 9.00 10.48
CA GLU A 64 17.67 9.88 9.34
C GLU A 64 16.34 10.26 8.64
N GLU A 65 15.21 9.72 9.11
CA GLU A 65 13.86 9.93 8.55
C GLU A 65 13.77 9.58 7.05
N THR A 66 14.49 8.54 6.62
CA THR A 66 14.59 8.16 5.21
C THR A 66 14.01 6.78 4.95
N VAL A 67 13.23 6.66 3.85
CA VAL A 67 12.81 5.37 3.32
C VAL A 67 14.00 4.75 2.57
N ILE A 68 14.50 3.62 3.05
CA ILE A 68 15.60 2.87 2.44
C ILE A 68 15.06 1.96 1.34
N LYS A 69 13.94 1.29 1.60
CA LYS A 69 13.43 0.23 0.73
C LYS A 69 11.91 0.17 0.72
N LEU A 70 11.35 -0.07 -0.47
CA LEU A 70 9.95 -0.43 -0.66
C LEU A 70 9.84 -1.42 -1.81
N GLU A 71 9.63 -2.69 -1.48
CA GLU A 71 9.52 -3.78 -2.44
C GLU A 71 8.14 -4.42 -2.37
N CYS A 72 7.61 -4.82 -3.51
CA CYS A 72 6.43 -5.67 -3.60
C CYS A 72 6.81 -6.96 -4.30
N SER A 73 6.33 -8.09 -3.81
CA SER A 73 6.43 -9.39 -4.47
C SER A 73 5.03 -9.95 -4.75
N GLY A 74 4.90 -10.69 -5.86
CA GLY A 74 3.63 -11.30 -6.26
C GLY A 74 2.71 -10.39 -7.08
N CYS A 75 3.23 -9.27 -7.62
CA CYS A 75 2.50 -8.44 -8.59
C CYS A 75 3.30 -8.24 -9.87
N ALA A 76 2.61 -7.97 -10.98
CA ALA A 76 3.24 -7.79 -12.29
C ALA A 76 4.15 -6.56 -12.39
N ALA A 77 3.96 -5.57 -11.50
CA ALA A 77 4.75 -4.34 -11.44
C ALA A 77 5.74 -4.33 -10.26
N GLN A 78 6.24 -5.51 -9.85
CA GLN A 78 7.13 -5.65 -8.69
C GLN A 78 8.47 -4.91 -8.82
N GLU A 79 8.93 -4.65 -10.04
CA GLU A 79 10.19 -3.94 -10.33
C GLU A 79 10.14 -2.44 -10.02
N GLY A 80 8.96 -1.91 -9.63
CA GLY A 80 8.82 -0.54 -9.15
C GLY A 80 7.45 0.06 -9.49
N GLY A 81 6.98 1.00 -8.66
CA GLY A 81 5.77 1.78 -8.95
C GLY A 81 4.45 1.01 -8.85
N CYS A 82 4.42 -0.17 -8.20
CA CYS A 82 3.15 -0.87 -8.00
C CYS A 82 2.26 -0.15 -6.98
N LYS A 83 0.95 -0.22 -7.21
CA LYS A 83 -0.06 0.36 -6.30
C LYS A 83 -0.01 -0.21 -4.88
N HIS A 84 0.47 -1.44 -4.70
CA HIS A 84 0.55 -2.11 -3.41
C HIS A 84 1.64 -1.47 -2.54
N GLY A 85 2.81 -1.20 -3.12
CA GLY A 85 3.89 -0.50 -2.43
C GLY A 85 3.46 0.91 -2.03
N VAL A 86 2.85 1.66 -2.97
CA VAL A 86 2.33 3.02 -2.69
C VAL A 86 1.26 2.98 -1.60
N ALA A 87 0.35 2.01 -1.63
CA ALA A 87 -0.67 1.84 -0.59
C ALA A 87 -0.03 1.60 0.79
N LEU A 88 0.98 0.72 0.88
CA LEU A 88 1.70 0.48 2.13
C LEU A 88 2.41 1.74 2.65
N LEU A 89 3.11 2.46 1.77
CA LEU A 89 3.83 3.68 2.15
C LEU A 89 2.88 4.73 2.73
N MET A 90 1.77 4.99 2.04
CA MET A 90 0.79 5.97 2.49
C MET A 90 0.07 5.52 3.77
N TRP A 91 -0.20 4.22 3.90
CA TRP A 91 -0.76 3.65 5.12
C TRP A 91 0.20 3.85 6.30
N LEU A 92 1.48 3.53 6.13
CA LEU A 92 2.50 3.70 7.17
C LEU A 92 2.68 5.15 7.59
N HIS A 93 2.72 6.08 6.64
CA HIS A 93 2.78 7.50 6.95
C HIS A 93 1.59 7.95 7.82
N ARG A 94 0.35 7.54 7.49
CA ARG A 94 -0.80 7.89 8.35
C ARG A 94 -0.67 7.29 9.75
N ARG A 95 -0.17 6.06 9.88
CA ARG A 95 0.02 5.39 11.18
C ARG A 95 1.14 6.00 12.01
N SER A 96 2.18 6.56 11.40
CA SER A 96 3.26 7.23 12.14
C SER A 96 2.82 8.56 12.76
N GLU A 97 1.77 9.19 12.22
CA GLU A 97 1.20 10.43 12.74
C GLU A 97 0.09 10.20 13.80
N GLU A 98 -0.30 8.93 14.06
CA GLU A 98 -1.28 8.62 15.11
C GLU A 98 -0.66 8.91 16.49
N PRO A 99 -1.38 9.59 17.41
CA PRO A 99 -0.87 9.86 18.76
C PRO A 99 -0.70 8.54 19.55
N PRO A 100 0.29 8.48 20.47
CA PRO A 100 0.55 7.29 21.29
C PRO A 100 -0.55 6.98 22.32
#